data_AF-A0A0S7WJ51-F1
#
_entry.id   AF-A0A0S7WJ51-F1
#
_cell.length_a   1.000
_cell.length_b   1.000
_cell.length_c   1.000
_cell.angle_alpha   90.00
_cell.angle_beta   90.00
_cell.angle_gamma   90.00
#
_symmetry.space_group_name_H-M   'P 1'
#
loop_
_entity.id
_entity.type
_entity.pdbx_description
1 polymer ?
#
loop_
_entity_poly.entity_id
_entity_poly.type
_entity_poly.pdbx_seq_one_letter_code
_entity_poly.pdbx_strand_id
1 'polypeptide(L)'
;MFKPVDSKVSFPQLEEDILRLWKERDIFHKSIDQRPEDRLFIFYEGPPYANASPGIHHVLARVFKDVMVRYKTMRGYRVPRKAGWDTHGLPAELEVERELGFKSKADIESFGIEEFNRRCRQNVFTYLKEW
;
A
#
# COMPACT_ATOMS: atom_id res chain seq x y z
N MET A 1 -13.55 20.47 31.17
CA MET A 1 -14.79 19.68 31.22
C MET A 1 -14.77 18.72 30.04
N PHE A 2 -15.03 17.42 30.24
CA PHE A 2 -15.01 16.42 29.16
C PHE A 2 -16.29 16.50 28.31
N LYS A 3 -16.20 16.09 27.04
CA LYS A 3 -17.38 15.94 26.18
C LYS A 3 -18.24 14.77 26.68
N PRO A 4 -19.58 14.90 26.72
CA PRO A 4 -20.47 13.77 27.01
C PRO A 4 -20.26 12.65 25.98
N VAL A 5 -20.31 11.40 26.44
CA VAL A 5 -20.18 10.21 25.58
C VAL A 5 -21.58 9.65 25.31
N ASP A 6 -21.92 9.48 24.04
CA ASP A 6 -23.15 8.80 23.63
C ASP A 6 -23.00 7.28 23.84
N SER A 7 -24.06 6.62 24.29
CA SER A 7 -24.09 5.15 24.43
C SER A 7 -24.14 4.45 23.07
N LYS A 8 -24.50 5.15 22.00
CA LYS A 8 -24.50 4.65 20.61
C LYS A 8 -23.32 5.24 19.86
N VAL A 9 -22.21 4.51 19.82
CA VAL A 9 -20.99 4.92 19.11
C VAL A 9 -20.95 4.31 17.71
N SER A 10 -20.73 5.16 16.70
CA SER A 10 -20.36 4.72 15.36
C SER A 10 -18.83 4.70 15.23
N PHE A 11 -18.23 3.52 15.30
CA PHE A 11 -16.78 3.36 15.11
C PHE A 11 -16.29 3.79 13.72
N PRO A 12 -16.99 3.48 12.60
CA PRO A 12 -16.57 3.97 11.29
C PRO A 12 -16.50 5.50 11.23
N GLN A 13 -17.49 6.20 11.78
CA GLN A 13 -17.47 7.66 11.79
C GLN A 13 -16.33 8.21 12.65
N LEU A 14 -16.06 7.57 13.79
CA LEU A 14 -14.95 7.94 14.66
C LEU A 14 -13.60 7.75 13.95
N GLU A 15 -13.42 6.66 13.21
CA GLU A 15 -12.21 6.40 12.41
C GLU A 15 -12.02 7.47 11.32
N GLU A 16 -13.08 7.84 10.59
CA GLU A 16 -13.04 8.93 9.60
C GLU A 16 -12.61 10.27 10.23
N ASP A 17 -13.14 10.59 11.41
CA ASP A 17 -12.80 11.84 12.11
C ASP A 17 -11.35 11.85 12.60
N ILE A 18 -10.84 10.72 13.08
CA ILE A 18 -9.43 10.57 13.45
C ILE A 18 -8.51 10.66 12.22
N LEU A 19 -8.90 10.03 11.10
CA LEU A 19 -8.16 10.13 9.84
C LEU A 19 -8.09 11.58 9.34
N ARG A 20 -9.21 12.32 9.42
CA ARG A 20 -9.28 13.73 9.10
C ARG A 20 -8.34 14.56 9.97
N LEU A 21 -8.39 14.35 11.29
CA LEU A 21 -7.52 15.01 12.26
C LEU A 21 -6.04 14.74 11.96
N TRP A 22 -5.68 13.48 11.65
CA TRP A 22 -4.31 13.11 11.32
C TRP A 22 -3.82 13.79 10.04
N LYS A 23 -4.68 13.89 9.02
CA LYS A 23 -4.37 14.55 7.75
C LYS A 23 -4.22 16.07 7.92
N GLU A 24 -5.19 16.73 8.54
CA GLU A 24 -5.17 18.19 8.75
C GLU A 24 -3.98 18.65 9.59
N ARG A 25 -3.56 17.83 10.55
CA ARG A 25 -2.45 18.15 11.46
C ARG A 25 -1.13 17.55 11.01
N ASP A 26 -1.09 16.86 9.88
CA ASP A 26 0.09 16.20 9.34
C ASP A 26 0.81 15.29 10.37
N ILE A 27 0.02 14.48 11.09
CA ILE A 27 0.51 13.69 12.23
C ILE A 27 1.53 12.64 11.82
N PHE A 28 1.42 12.09 10.61
CA PHE A 28 2.34 11.09 10.11
C PHE A 28 3.77 11.62 10.01
N HIS A 29 3.99 12.70 9.26
CA HIS A 29 5.33 13.29 9.09
C HIS A 29 5.87 13.81 10.42
N LYS A 30 5.05 14.53 11.20
CA LYS A 30 5.42 14.97 12.55
C LYS A 30 5.88 13.81 13.45
N SER A 31 5.24 12.65 13.36
CA SER A 31 5.61 11.48 14.17
C SER A 31 7.01 10.95 13.86
N ILE A 32 7.48 11.15 12.63
CA ILE A 32 8.80 10.76 12.12
C ILE A 32 9.81 11.87 12.41
N ASP A 33 9.50 13.12 12.08
CA ASP A 33 10.43 14.25 12.11
C ASP A 33 10.73 14.75 13.52
N GLN A 34 9.85 14.51 14.49
CA GLN A 34 10.13 14.78 15.91
C GLN A 34 11.16 13.82 16.53
N ARG A 35 11.67 12.84 15.76
CA ARG A 35 12.62 11.82 16.24
C ARG A 35 14.03 12.12 15.74
N PRO A 36 15.07 11.88 16.56
CA PRO A 36 16.45 12.09 16.15
C PRO A 36 16.85 11.29 14.90
N GLU A 37 17.63 11.90 14.01
CA GLU A 37 18.14 11.28 12.77
C GLU A 37 19.14 10.16 13.00
N ASP A 38 19.85 10.20 14.12
CA ASP A 38 20.86 9.21 14.51
C ASP A 38 20.25 7.94 15.12
N ARG A 39 18.93 7.91 15.37
CA ARG A 39 18.22 6.78 15.99
C ARG A 39 17.22 6.14 15.03
N LEU A 40 17.71 5.68 13.88
CA LEU A 40 16.89 5.07 12.85
C LEU A 40 16.44 3.65 13.20
N PHE A 41 15.22 3.33 12.79
CA PHE A 41 14.76 1.96 12.58
C PHE A 41 14.27 1.86 11.14
N ILE A 42 14.99 1.12 10.31
CA ILE A 42 14.67 0.94 8.89
C ILE A 42 13.66 -0.18 8.74
N PHE A 43 12.54 0.13 8.11
CA PHE A 43 11.46 -0.80 7.82
C PHE A 43 11.36 -1.01 6.31
N TYR A 44 11.35 -2.27 5.89
CA TYR A 44 11.07 -2.65 4.51
C TYR A 44 9.66 -3.21 4.39
N GLU A 45 8.88 -2.58 3.52
CA GLU A 45 7.58 -3.10 3.10
C GLU A 45 7.84 -4.05 1.93
N GLY A 46 7.35 -5.30 2.05
CA GLY A 46 7.39 -6.25 0.94
C GLY A 46 6.39 -5.80 -0.12
N PRO A 47 6.85 -5.35 -1.30
CA PRO A 47 5.98 -4.68 -2.26
C PRO A 47 4.93 -5.66 -2.79
N PRO A 48 3.62 -5.32 -2.71
CA PRO A 48 2.60 -6.14 -3.33
C PRO A 48 2.68 -6.05 -4.85
N TYR A 49 2.22 -7.10 -5.53
CA TYR A 49 1.97 -7.04 -6.97
C TYR A 49 0.78 -6.12 -7.24
N ALA A 50 0.96 -5.14 -8.13
CA ALA A 50 -0.06 -4.18 -8.51
C ALA A 50 -0.95 -4.70 -9.65
N ASN A 51 -1.48 -5.91 -9.51
CA ASN A 51 -2.21 -6.64 -10.55
C ASN A 51 -3.58 -7.18 -10.05
N ALA A 52 -3.99 -6.81 -8.84
CA ALA A 52 -5.29 -7.18 -8.29
C ALA A 52 -5.65 -6.27 -7.12
N SER A 53 -6.94 -6.20 -6.77
CA SER A 53 -7.42 -5.53 -5.56
C SER A 53 -6.88 -6.21 -4.29
N PRO A 54 -6.68 -5.47 -3.19
CA PRO A 54 -6.16 -6.06 -1.95
C PRO A 54 -7.17 -7.01 -1.28
N GLY A 55 -6.78 -8.28 -1.11
CA GLY A 55 -7.48 -9.24 -0.24
C GLY A 55 -7.20 -9.09 1.26
N ILE A 56 -7.97 -9.79 2.10
CA ILE A 56 -7.88 -9.74 3.58
C ILE A 56 -6.49 -10.09 4.14
N HIS A 57 -5.74 -10.95 3.45
CA HIS A 57 -4.38 -11.31 3.84
C HIS A 57 -3.42 -10.12 3.78
N HIS A 58 -3.65 -9.17 2.86
CA HIS A 58 -2.89 -7.91 2.82
C HIS A 58 -3.21 -7.03 4.03
N VAL A 59 -4.48 -6.97 4.46
CA VAL A 59 -4.90 -6.23 5.66
C VAL A 59 -4.17 -6.79 6.88
N LEU A 60 -4.22 -8.11 7.08
CA LEU A 60 -3.58 -8.76 8.22
C LEU A 60 -2.06 -8.48 8.25
N ALA A 61 -1.39 -8.63 7.12
CA ALA A 61 0.04 -8.33 7.01
C ALA A 61 0.34 -6.85 7.32
N ARG A 62 -0.47 -5.92 6.79
CA ARG A 62 -0.31 -4.47 7.05
C ARG A 62 -0.56 -4.10 8.51
N VAL A 63 -1.51 -4.74 9.20
CA VAL A 63 -1.75 -4.54 10.63
C VAL A 63 -0.52 -4.89 11.46
N PHE A 64 0.08 -6.08 11.25
CA PHE A 64 1.29 -6.46 11.98
C PHE A 64 2.46 -5.50 11.71
N LYS A 65 2.66 -5.13 10.44
CA LYS A 65 3.71 -4.19 10.03
C LYS A 65 3.51 -2.81 10.68
N ASP A 66 2.29 -2.28 10.66
CA ASP A 66 1.95 -0.96 11.21
C ASP A 66 2.11 -0.90 12.74
N VAL A 67 1.64 -1.92 13.46
CA VAL A 67 1.81 -2.01 14.92
C VAL A 67 3.29 -1.95 15.32
N MET A 68 4.16 -2.66 14.61
CA MET A 68 5.59 -2.69 14.91
C MET A 68 6.26 -1.33 14.66
N VAL A 69 5.97 -0.66 13.54
CA VAL A 69 6.58 0.65 13.25
C VAL A 69 6.06 1.76 14.19
N ARG A 70 4.78 1.69 14.61
CA ARG A 70 4.23 2.58 15.65
C ARG A 70 4.91 2.35 16.99
N TYR A 71 5.03 1.09 17.41
CA TYR A 71 5.74 0.73 18.63
C TYR A 71 7.16 1.28 18.64
N LYS A 72 7.94 1.09 17.56
CA LYS A 72 9.31 1.63 17.45
C LYS A 72 9.34 3.16 17.51
N THR A 73 8.38 3.82 16.86
CA THR A 73 8.24 5.28 16.93
C THR A 73 7.95 5.77 18.35
N MET A 74 7.13 5.04 19.12
CA MET A 74 6.85 5.34 20.53
C MET A 74 8.04 5.06 21.44
N ARG A 75 8.92 4.11 21.06
CA ARG A 75 10.20 3.83 21.74
C ARG A 75 11.32 4.82 21.40
N GLY A 76 11.01 5.89 20.64
CA GLY A 76 11.93 6.98 20.35
C GLY A 76 12.77 6.81 19.09
N TYR A 77 12.51 5.79 18.27
CA TYR A 77 13.20 5.61 16.98
C TYR A 77 12.57 6.48 15.90
N ARG A 78 13.37 7.03 14.99
CA ARG A 78 12.90 7.60 13.73
C ARG A 78 12.65 6.45 12.75
N VAL A 79 11.41 6.34 12.28
CA VAL A 79 10.96 5.23 11.42
C VAL A 79 10.42 5.77 10.09
N PRO A 80 11.29 6.06 9.10
CA PRO A 80 10.84 6.35 7.75
C PRO A 80 10.09 5.14 7.19
N ARG A 81 8.93 5.35 6.59
CA ARG A 81 8.10 4.27 6.02
C ARG A 81 7.88 4.59 4.56
N LYS A 82 8.34 3.69 3.70
CA LYS A 82 8.22 3.78 2.25
C LYS A 82 7.60 2.50 1.75
N ALA A 83 6.53 2.62 0.96
CA ALA A 83 5.93 1.52 0.23
C ALA A 83 6.59 1.38 -1.15
N GLY A 84 6.36 0.23 -1.79
CA GLY A 84 6.76 -0.03 -3.16
C GLY A 84 5.73 -0.89 -3.86
N TRP A 85 5.94 -1.11 -5.15
CA TRP A 85 5.10 -1.98 -5.98
C TRP A 85 5.99 -2.95 -6.72
N ASP A 86 5.55 -4.21 -6.78
CA ASP A 86 6.14 -5.17 -7.70
C ASP A 86 5.35 -5.11 -9.01
N THR A 87 6.05 -4.73 -10.07
CA THR A 87 5.44 -4.33 -11.35
C THR A 87 5.88 -5.18 -12.53
N HIS A 88 6.71 -6.19 -12.30
CA HIS A 88 7.31 -7.01 -13.36
C HIS A 88 7.05 -8.50 -13.13
N GLY A 89 7.38 -9.28 -14.17
CA GLY A 89 7.36 -10.73 -14.13
C GLY A 89 5.97 -11.34 -14.35
N LEU A 90 5.93 -12.66 -14.17
CA LEU A 90 4.80 -13.48 -14.57
C LEU A 90 3.43 -13.04 -14.03
N PRO A 91 3.28 -12.58 -12.77
CA PRO A 91 1.96 -12.16 -12.29
C PRO A 91 1.34 -11.01 -13.09
N ALA A 92 2.16 -10.07 -13.57
CA ALA A 92 1.71 -8.97 -14.42
C ALA A 92 1.46 -9.42 -15.87
N GLU A 93 2.35 -10.27 -16.41
CA GLU A 93 2.27 -10.77 -17.79
C GLU A 93 1.03 -11.69 -17.98
N LEU A 94 0.80 -12.63 -17.05
CA LEU A 94 -0.31 -13.58 -17.13
C LEU A 94 -1.69 -12.92 -17.10
N GLU A 95 -1.81 -11.75 -16.49
CA GLU A 95 -3.06 -11.03 -16.49
C GLU A 95 -3.36 -10.41 -17.86
N VAL A 96 -2.36 -9.78 -18.48
CA VAL A 96 -2.48 -9.24 -19.83
C VAL A 96 -2.69 -10.35 -20.85
N GLU A 97 -2.00 -11.49 -20.71
CA GLU A 97 -2.26 -12.68 -21.52
C GLU A 97 -3.73 -13.13 -21.43
N ARG A 98 -4.31 -13.17 -20.21
CA ARG A 98 -5.73 -13.50 -20.01
C ARG A 98 -6.66 -12.47 -20.64
N GLU A 99 -6.38 -11.17 -20.49
CA GLU A 99 -7.18 -10.10 -21.11
C GLU A 99 -7.18 -10.18 -22.64
N LEU A 100 -6.03 -10.51 -23.24
CA LEU A 100 -5.85 -10.62 -24.68
C LEU A 100 -6.23 -12.00 -25.24
N GLY A 101 -6.51 -12.98 -24.37
CA GLY A 101 -6.85 -14.35 -24.75
C GLY A 101 -5.67 -15.17 -25.29
N PHE A 102 -4.43 -14.77 -24.98
CA PHE A 102 -3.22 -15.46 -25.41
C PHE A 102 -3.03 -16.77 -24.65
N LYS A 103 -2.49 -17.78 -25.34
CA LYS A 103 -2.27 -19.12 -24.78
C LYS A 103 -0.84 -19.60 -24.93
N SER A 104 -0.05 -18.89 -25.73
CA SER A 104 1.33 -19.26 -26.04
C SER A 104 2.20 -18.01 -26.19
N LYS A 105 3.52 -18.20 -26.03
CA LYS A 105 4.49 -17.14 -26.28
C LYS A 105 4.50 -16.67 -27.74
N ALA A 106 4.14 -17.55 -28.67
CA ALA A 106 4.02 -17.21 -30.09
C ALA A 106 2.91 -16.17 -30.34
N ASP A 107 1.85 -16.16 -29.53
CA ASP A 107 0.78 -15.15 -29.60
C ASP A 107 1.33 -13.77 -29.23
N ILE A 108 2.16 -13.70 -28.18
CA ILE A 108 2.83 -12.47 -27.72
C ILE A 108 3.80 -11.95 -28.79
N GLU A 109 4.62 -12.84 -29.36
CA GLU A 109 5.57 -12.48 -30.42
C GLU A 109 4.83 -11.97 -31.67
N SER A 110 3.72 -12.61 -32.03
CA SER A 110 2.88 -12.21 -33.18
C SER A 110 2.16 -10.88 -32.93
N PHE A 111 1.73 -10.62 -31.69
CA PHE A 111 1.12 -9.36 -31.27
C PHE A 111 2.12 -8.21 -31.21
N GLY A 112 3.38 -8.52 -30.90
CA GLY A 112 4.48 -7.58 -30.78
C GLY A 112 4.88 -7.35 -29.32
N ILE A 113 6.17 -7.59 -29.03
CA ILE A 113 6.74 -7.48 -27.68
C ILE A 113 6.59 -6.06 -27.10
N GLU A 114 6.79 -5.03 -27.92
CA GLU A 114 6.66 -3.64 -27.49
C GLU A 114 5.24 -3.33 -27.00
N GLU A 115 4.24 -3.72 -27.80
CA GLU A 115 2.84 -3.46 -27.49
C GLU A 115 2.39 -4.29 -26.27
N PHE A 116 2.83 -5.54 -26.15
CA PHE A 116 2.57 -6.37 -24.96
C PHE A 116 3.15 -5.74 -23.68
N ASN A 117 4.40 -5.27 -23.73
CA ASN A 117 5.03 -4.59 -22.59
C ASN A 117 4.32 -3.28 -22.23
N ARG A 118 3.83 -2.54 -23.24
CA ARG A 118 3.04 -1.33 -23.04
C ARG A 118 1.74 -1.65 -22.31
N ARG A 119 1.06 -2.74 -22.66
CA ARG A 119 -0.15 -3.22 -21.98
C ARG A 119 0.12 -3.65 -20.54
N CYS A 120 1.19 -4.41 -20.29
CA CYS A 120 1.61 -4.80 -18.93
C CYS A 120 1.84 -3.58 -18.04
N ARG A 121 2.54 -2.56 -18.56
CA ARG A 121 2.75 -1.30 -17.84
C ARG A 121 1.42 -0.59 -17.54
N GLN A 122 0.47 -0.58 -18.46
CA GLN A 122 -0.82 0.08 -18.26
C GLN A 122 -1.69 -0.63 -17.21
N ASN A 123 -1.73 -1.96 -17.23
CA ASN A 123 -2.49 -2.76 -16.27
C ASN A 123 -2.03 -2.49 -14.82
N VAL A 124 -0.72 -2.38 -14.58
CA VAL A 124 -0.16 -1.99 -13.26
C VAL A 124 -0.79 -0.71 -12.70
N PHE A 125 -0.99 0.32 -13.52
CA PHE A 125 -1.55 1.60 -13.06
C PHE A 125 -3.04 1.54 -12.71
N THR A 126 -3.77 0.54 -13.22
CA THR A 126 -5.20 0.36 -12.94
C THR A 126 -5.42 0.06 -11.45
N TYR A 127 -4.65 -0.87 -10.90
CA TYR A 127 -4.82 -1.30 -9.51
C TYR A 127 -4.21 -0.35 -8.48
N LEU A 128 -3.24 0.49 -8.85
CA LEU A 128 -2.63 1.43 -7.92
C LEU A 128 -3.62 2.36 -7.20
N LYS A 129 -4.79 2.65 -7.82
CA LYS A 129 -5.83 3.48 -7.19
C LYS A 129 -6.63 2.76 -6.11
N GLU A 130 -6.67 1.42 -6.15
CA GLU A 130 -7.44 0.60 -5.22
C GLU A 130 -6.67 0.23 -3.95
N TRP A 131 -5.35 0.48 -3.93
CA TRP A 131 -4.43 0.09 -2.87
C TRP A 131 -3.98 1.22 -1.93
#